data_AF-A0A3A8K5Q1-F1
#
_entry.id   AF-A0A3A8K5Q1-F1
#
_cell.length_a   1.000
_cell.length_b   1.000
_cell.length_c   1.000
_cell.angle_alpha   90.00
_cell.angle_beta   90.00
_cell.angle_gamma   90.00
#
_symmetry.space_group_name_H-M   'P 1'
#
loop_
_entity.id
_entity.type
_entity.pdbx_description
1 polymer ?
#
loop_
_entity_poly.entity_id
_entity_poly.type
_entity_poly.pdbx_seq_one_letter_code
_entity_poly.pdbx_strand_id
1 'polypeptide(L)'
;MSHSLLEGRLVDAQGNLIGRVRVSAKGGRWSGEIDLGGTAPSVVSLFTRFEEVVEGQMLSFLDDVETEISRLGARLLVAGEEALAVEDLQIYPAPRVVSFRTL
;
A
#
# COMPACT_ATOMS: atom_id res chain seq x y z
N MET A 1 -1.28 17.05 18.64
CA MET A 1 -0.46 17.40 17.47
C MET A 1 -1.28 17.06 16.24
N SER A 2 -1.48 18.03 15.34
CA SER A 2 -2.24 17.81 14.11
C SER A 2 -1.40 16.89 13.21
N HIS A 3 -1.83 15.66 13.01
CA HIS A 3 -1.20 14.77 12.03
C HIS A 3 -1.66 15.25 10.67
N SER A 4 -0.78 15.93 9.93
CA SER A 4 -1.09 16.44 8.59
C SER A 4 -1.54 15.30 7.69
N LEU A 5 -2.70 15.48 7.08
CA LEU A 5 -3.23 14.59 6.06
C LEU A 5 -2.38 14.74 4.79
N LEU A 6 -1.94 13.62 4.23
CA LEU A 6 -1.16 13.56 3.00
C LEU A 6 -1.97 12.84 1.93
N GLU A 7 -2.05 13.43 0.74
CA GLU A 7 -2.68 12.82 -0.44
C GLU A 7 -1.61 12.53 -1.49
N GLY A 8 -1.68 11.34 -2.10
CA GLY A 8 -0.66 10.91 -3.05
C GLY A 8 -1.08 9.72 -3.89
N ARG A 9 -0.13 9.20 -4.66
CA ARG A 9 -0.29 7.99 -5.46
C ARG A 9 0.77 6.97 -5.06
N LEU A 10 0.34 5.75 -4.78
CA LEU A 10 1.23 4.60 -4.74
C LEU A 10 1.41 4.09 -6.17
N VAL A 11 2.66 3.92 -6.58
CA VAL A 11 3.04 3.35 -7.87
C VAL A 11 4.05 2.23 -7.69
N ASP A 12 4.08 1.28 -8.62
CA ASP A 12 5.13 0.26 -8.66
C ASP A 12 6.45 0.82 -9.22
N ALA A 13 7.49 -0.01 -9.26
CA ALA A 13 8.81 0.36 -9.78
C ALA A 13 8.80 0.77 -11.26
N GLN A 14 7.77 0.38 -12.02
CA GLN A 14 7.57 0.75 -13.42
C GLN A 14 6.71 2.01 -13.58
N GLY A 15 6.18 2.55 -12.48
CA GLY A 15 5.31 3.72 -12.46
C GLY A 15 3.83 3.42 -12.70
N ASN A 16 3.41 2.14 -12.72
CA ASN A 16 2.00 1.80 -12.80
C ASN A 16 1.29 2.09 -11.49
N LEU A 17 0.03 2.48 -11.57
CA LEU A 17 -0.76 2.85 -10.40
C LEU A 17 -1.09 1.60 -9.56
N ILE A 18 -0.73 1.64 -8.28
CA ILE A 18 -1.19 0.71 -7.24
C ILE A 18 -2.45 1.26 -6.56
N GLY A 19 -2.54 2.58 -6.38
CA GLY A 19 -3.74 3.24 -5.86
C GLY A 19 -3.50 4.70 -5.49
N ARG A 20 -4.59 5.45 -5.28
CA ARG A 20 -4.54 6.83 -4.73
C ARG A 20 -4.77 6.75 -3.23
N VAL A 21 -3.96 7.46 -2.45
CA VAL A 21 -3.97 7.34 -1.00
C VAL A 21 -4.24 8.67 -0.32
N ARG A 22 -4.94 8.59 0.81
CA ARG A 22 -5.13 9.69 1.75
C ARG A 22 -4.75 9.17 3.14
N VAL A 23 -3.58 9.55 3.62
CA VAL A 23 -2.93 8.95 4.79
C VAL A 23 -2.49 9.99 5.80
N SER A 24 -2.30 9.56 7.05
CA SER A 24 -1.66 10.36 8.09
C SER A 24 -0.51 9.57 8.72
N ALA A 25 0.54 10.27 9.12
CA ALA A 25 1.70 9.64 9.77
C ALA A 25 1.51 9.55 11.28
N LYS A 26 1.64 8.35 11.85
CA LYS A 26 1.65 8.12 13.30
C LYS A 26 2.70 7.06 13.65
N GLY A 27 3.67 7.42 14.48
CA GLY A 27 4.69 6.48 14.97
C GLY A 27 5.57 5.88 13.87
N GLY A 28 5.93 6.66 12.84
CA GLY A 28 6.76 6.19 11.72
C GLY A 28 6.02 5.31 10.71
N ARG A 29 4.69 5.24 10.78
CA ARG A 29 3.84 4.51 9.86
C ARG A 29 2.78 5.44 9.29
N TRP A 30 2.56 5.33 7.99
CA TRP A 30 1.46 5.97 7.29
C TRP A 30 0.27 5.01 7.30
N SER A 31 -0.92 5.56 7.52
CA SER A 31 -2.17 4.80 7.47
C SER A 31 -3.35 5.67 7.08
N GLY A 32 -4.30 5.10 6.36
CA GLY A 32 -5.51 5.80 5.94
C GLY A 32 -6.28 5.05 4.87
N GLU A 33 -6.86 5.82 3.95
CA GLU A 33 -7.74 5.31 2.91
C GLU A 33 -7.00 5.15 1.58
N ILE A 34 -7.45 4.18 0.78
CA ILE A 34 -6.97 3.95 -0.58
C ILE A 34 -8.14 3.81 -1.57
N ASP A 35 -8.01 4.50 -2.71
CA ASP A 35 -8.84 4.29 -3.89
C ASP A 35 -8.06 3.47 -4.92
N LEU A 36 -8.59 2.27 -5.20
CA LEU A 36 -8.02 1.34 -6.18
C LEU A 36 -8.53 1.59 -7.61
N GLY A 37 -9.31 2.65 -7.85
CA GLY A 37 -9.78 3.02 -9.18
C GLY A 37 -8.66 3.23 -10.20
N GLY A 38 -8.64 2.42 -11.26
CA GLY A 38 -7.61 2.45 -12.30
C GLY A 38 -6.37 1.61 -12.00
N THR A 39 -6.37 0.88 -10.89
CA THR A 39 -5.34 -0.12 -10.56
C THR A 39 -5.50 -1.36 -11.44
N ALA A 40 -4.39 -1.97 -11.84
CA ALA A 40 -4.43 -3.20 -12.63
C ALA A 40 -5.12 -4.35 -11.85
N PRO A 41 -5.98 -5.18 -12.50
CA PRO A 41 -6.65 -6.28 -11.81
C PRO A 41 -5.69 -7.24 -11.10
N SER A 42 -4.51 -7.48 -11.67
CA SER A 42 -3.48 -8.33 -11.06
C SER A 42 -2.97 -7.79 -9.72
N VAL A 43 -2.82 -6.47 -9.59
CA VAL A 43 -2.39 -5.82 -8.34
C VAL A 43 -3.51 -5.91 -7.30
N VAL A 44 -4.77 -5.68 -7.70
CA VAL A 44 -5.92 -5.85 -6.80
C VAL A 44 -5.99 -7.29 -6.31
N SER A 45 -5.86 -8.28 -7.20
CA SER A 45 -5.88 -9.70 -6.83
C SER A 45 -4.77 -10.09 -5.87
N LEU A 46 -3.57 -9.52 -6.00
CA LEU A 46 -2.46 -9.75 -5.07
C LEU A 46 -2.83 -9.29 -3.64
N PHE A 47 -3.38 -8.08 -3.50
CA PHE A 47 -3.77 -7.57 -2.19
C PHE A 47 -5.05 -8.22 -1.63
N THR A 48 -5.95 -8.71 -2.48
CA THR A 48 -7.08 -9.55 -2.03
C THR A 48 -6.58 -10.87 -1.44
N ARG A 49 -5.60 -11.53 -2.09
CA ARG A 49 -4.97 -12.74 -1.54
C ARG A 49 -4.27 -12.48 -0.21
N PHE A 50 -3.59 -11.34 -0.08
CA PHE A 50 -3.00 -10.91 1.19
C PHE A 50 -4.06 -10.78 2.30
N GLU A 51 -5.15 -10.07 2.02
CA GLU A 51 -6.27 -9.90 2.95
C GLU A 51 -6.86 -11.24 3.38
N GLU A 52 -7.13 -12.15 2.43
CA GLU A 52 -7.65 -13.50 2.71
C GLU A 52 -6.69 -14.34 3.58
N VAL A 53 -5.37 -14.23 3.36
CA VAL A 53 -4.36 -14.94 4.17
C VAL A 53 -4.34 -14.41 5.60
N VAL A 54 -4.41 -13.09 5.79
CA VAL A 54 -4.42 -12.45 7.10
C VAL A 54 -5.72 -12.78 7.86
N GLU A 55 -6.87 -12.63 7.21
CA GLU A 55 -8.18 -12.90 7.82
C GLU A 55 -8.39 -14.39 8.10
N GLY A 56 -7.98 -15.26 7.17
CA GLY A 56 -8.03 -16.71 7.31
C GLY A 56 -7.00 -17.27 8.29
N GLN A 57 -6.14 -16.43 8.87
CA GLN A 57 -5.05 -16.82 9.78
C GLN A 57 -4.11 -17.88 9.18
N MET A 58 -3.94 -17.87 7.86
CA MET A 58 -3.11 -18.84 7.13
C MET A 58 -1.66 -18.36 7.05
N LEU A 59 -1.07 -18.04 8.21
CA LEU A 59 0.21 -17.33 8.34
C LEU A 59 1.39 -18.03 7.64
N SER A 60 1.31 -19.35 7.41
CA SER A 60 2.32 -20.08 6.64
C SER A 60 2.49 -19.61 5.19
N PHE A 61 1.51 -18.91 4.63
CA PHE A 61 1.56 -18.35 3.27
C PHE A 61 1.80 -16.83 3.26
N LEU A 62 1.90 -16.20 4.43
CA LEU A 62 2.04 -14.75 4.53
C LEU A 62 3.37 -14.28 3.94
N ASP A 63 4.47 -14.96 4.29
CA ASP A 63 5.82 -14.62 3.82
C ASP A 63 5.92 -14.62 2.29
N ASP A 64 5.28 -15.59 1.63
CA ASP A 64 5.27 -15.69 0.16
C ASP A 64 4.54 -14.49 -0.47
N VAL A 65 3.38 -14.12 0.08
CA VAL A 65 2.57 -12.99 -0.42
C VAL A 65 3.24 -11.65 -0.14
N GLU A 66 3.84 -11.47 1.05
CA GLU A 66 4.63 -10.27 1.37
C GLU A 66 5.87 -10.15 0.47
N THR A 67 6.48 -11.28 0.10
CA THR A 67 7.57 -11.31 -0.89
C THR A 67 7.06 -10.89 -2.27
N GLU A 68 5.89 -11.34 -2.71
CA GLU A 68 5.28 -10.88 -3.97
C GLU A 68 4.97 -9.37 -3.94
N ILE A 69 4.43 -8.85 -2.83
CA ILE A 69 4.12 -7.42 -2.65
C ILE A 69 5.39 -6.57 -2.66
N SER A 70 6.43 -6.97 -1.94
CA SER A 70 7.69 -6.22 -1.89
C SER A 70 8.36 -6.10 -3.26
N ARG A 71 8.20 -7.12 -4.13
CA ARG A 71 8.71 -7.10 -5.51
C ARG A 71 8.05 -6.05 -6.41
N LEU A 72 6.90 -5.50 -6.03
CA LEU A 72 6.32 -4.34 -6.72
C LEU A 72 7.26 -3.13 -6.66
N GLY A 73 8.12 -3.04 -5.63
CA GLY A 73 9.04 -1.90 -5.47
C GLY A 73 8.27 -0.59 -5.31
N ALA A 74 7.23 -0.61 -4.47
CA ALA A 74 6.28 0.48 -4.34
C ALA A 74 6.95 1.81 -3.95
N ARG A 75 6.40 2.90 -4.50
CA ARG A 75 6.83 4.27 -4.20
C ARG A 75 5.61 5.16 -3.99
N LEU A 76 5.75 6.12 -3.10
CA LEU A 76 4.76 7.16 -2.85
C LEU A 76 5.14 8.42 -3.63
N LEU A 77 4.23 8.86 -4.51
CA LEU A 77 4.34 10.11 -5.24
C LEU A 77 3.41 11.16 -4.62
N VAL A 78 4.01 12.26 -4.13
CA VAL A 78 3.31 13.43 -3.58
C VAL A 78 3.60 14.63 -4.47
N ALA A 79 2.61 15.49 -4.69
CA ALA A 79 2.75 16.61 -5.62
C ALA A 79 3.82 17.59 -5.14
N GLY A 80 4.86 17.80 -5.96
CA GLY A 80 5.96 18.73 -5.63
C GLY A 80 7.02 18.16 -4.71
N GLU A 81 6.96 16.88 -4.37
CA GLU A 81 7.95 16.18 -3.54
C GLU A 81 8.63 15.06 -4.33
N GLU A 82 9.79 14.62 -3.82
CA GLU A 82 10.47 13.44 -4.37
C GLU A 82 9.68 12.16 -4.06
N ALA A 83 9.86 11.16 -4.92
CA ALA A 83 9.25 9.85 -4.71
C ALA A 83 9.87 9.17 -3.49
N LEU A 84 9.04 8.78 -2.52
CA LEU A 84 9.48 8.06 -1.33
C LEU A 84 9.39 6.56 -1.55
N ALA A 85 10.44 5.81 -1.19
CA ALA A 85 10.38 4.35 -1.20
C ALA A 85 9.41 3.87 -0.13
N VAL A 86 8.61 2.85 -0.46
CA VAL A 86 7.58 2.30 0.42
C VAL A 86 7.96 0.89 0.86
N GLU A 87 7.88 0.67 2.16
CA GLU A 87 8.11 -0.63 2.82
C GLU A 87 6.90 -1.03 3.66
N ASP A 88 6.83 -2.31 4.06
CA ASP A 88 5.72 -2.88 4.84
C ASP A 88 4.34 -2.51 4.23
N LEU A 89 4.21 -2.53 2.90
CA LEU A 89 2.99 -2.12 2.22
C LEU A 89 1.87 -3.14 2.47
N GLN A 90 0.82 -2.68 3.14
CA GLN A 90 -0.38 -3.45 3.42
C GLN A 90 -1.57 -2.71 2.85
N ILE A 91 -2.31 -3.36 1.95
CA ILE A 91 -3.56 -2.87 1.40
C ILE A 91 -4.62 -3.92 1.69
N TYR A 92 -5.74 -3.48 2.24
CA TYR A 92 -6.94 -4.28 2.48
C TYR A 92 -8.03 -3.76 1.53
N PRO A 93 -8.19 -4.39 0.34
CA PRO A 93 -9.12 -3.91 -0.68
C PRO A 93 -10.57 -3.80 -0.21
N ALA A 94 -11.07 -4.74 0.60
CA ALA A 94 -12.47 -4.73 1.04
C ALA A 94 -12.82 -3.52 1.93
N PRO A 95 -12.08 -3.22 3.03
CA PRO A 95 -12.32 -2.02 3.83
C PRO A 95 -11.70 -0.75 3.22
N ARG A 96 -10.97 -0.84 2.10
CA ARG A 96 -10.26 0.27 1.44
C ARG A 96 -9.25 0.96 2.35
N VAL A 97 -8.50 0.16 3.10
CA VAL A 97 -7.49 0.64 4.05
C VAL A 97 -6.10 0.36 3.51
N VAL A 98 -5.18 1.29 3.75
CA VAL A 98 -3.76 1.14 3.44
C VAL A 98 -2.90 1.51 4.64
N SER A 99 -1.79 0.79 4.80
CA SER A 99 -0.72 1.15 5.73
C SER A 99 0.65 0.80 5.15
N PHE A 100 1.64 1.64 5.44
CA PHE A 100 3.01 1.42 5.00
C PHE A 100 4.01 2.26 5.79
N ARG A 101 5.30 2.00 5.59
CA ARG A 101 6.41 2.85 6.02
C ARG A 101 7.09 3.49 4.82
N THR A 102 7.76 4.61 5.05
CA THR A 102 8.64 5.26 4.06
C THR A 102 10.06 5.29 4.61
N LEU A 103 11.05 5.13 3.74
CA LEU A 103 12.46 5.34 4.04
C LEU A 103 12.85 6.82 3.95
#